data_AF-A0A1Y4G3J4-F1
#
_entry.id   AF-A0A1Y4G3J4-F1
#
_cell.length_a   1.000
_cell.length_b   1.000
_cell.length_c   1.000
_cell.angle_alpha   90.00
_cell.angle_beta   90.00
_cell.angle_gamma   90.00
#
_symmetry.space_group_name_H-M   'P 1'
#
loop_
_entity.id
_entity.type
_entity.pdbx_description
1 polymer ?
#
loop_
_entity_poly.entity_id
_entity_poly.type
_entity_poly.pdbx_seq_one_letter_code
_entity_poly.pdbx_strand_id
1 'polypeptide(L)'
;MYFLRRLPMVKVTEEFDFFRCLSFDPKFYGRTVSELHAGNLRRSESSRYASLLPGDRVSYWSDDPLTATAEARKYNPGLDLITFHAYDDASSTFPTSDCREPLIVVDGRETGFAEIIEKLDAGAEPNAQDRSLIDRIGAEEPDCMMYESHVRKGRCNFLFFEKGFEKLSEAPPRAPGRGDRQTQGQQERNRMRMGMRLLAHPGIVWQMLPPHRQDRHGRRAP
;
A
#
# COMPACT_ATOMS: atom_id res chain seq x y z
N MET A 1 -8.16 4.67 -22.63
CA MET A 1 -9.18 4.52 -21.58
C MET A 1 -10.32 3.67 -22.14
N TYR A 2 -10.45 2.42 -21.71
CA TYR A 2 -11.53 1.52 -22.15
C TYR A 2 -12.51 1.34 -21.00
N PHE A 3 -13.81 1.49 -21.29
CA PHE A 3 -14.88 1.24 -20.34
C PHE A 3 -15.33 -0.22 -20.46
N LEU A 4 -15.17 -1.02 -19.40
CA LEU A 4 -15.83 -2.31 -19.31
C LEU A 4 -17.32 -2.10 -18.98
N ARG A 5 -18.18 -2.90 -19.62
CA ARG A 5 -19.63 -2.69 -19.66
C ARG A 5 -20.26 -2.98 -18.28
N ARG A 6 -20.63 -1.92 -17.55
CA ARG A 6 -21.88 -1.70 -16.77
C ARG A 6 -21.73 -0.65 -15.67
N LEU A 7 -20.51 -0.22 -15.33
CA LEU A 7 -20.23 1.00 -14.56
C LEU A 7 -19.16 1.84 -15.29
N PRO A 8 -19.35 3.16 -15.49
CA PRO A 8 -18.40 4.02 -16.21
C PRO A 8 -17.07 4.27 -15.46
N MET A 9 -16.71 3.42 -14.50
CA MET A 9 -15.85 3.78 -13.36
C MET A 9 -14.57 2.96 -13.24
N VAL A 10 -14.27 2.16 -14.27
CA VAL A 10 -13.04 1.37 -14.35
C VAL A 10 -11.93 2.23 -14.97
N LYS A 11 -10.92 2.58 -14.18
CA LYS A 11 -9.69 3.18 -14.68
C LYS A 11 -8.67 2.07 -14.93
N VAL A 12 -8.39 1.80 -16.20
CA VAL A 12 -7.19 1.06 -16.61
C VAL A 12 -6.06 2.06 -16.68
N THR A 13 -5.04 1.86 -15.87
CA THR A 13 -4.02 2.85 -15.62
C THR A 13 -2.67 2.55 -16.28
N GLU A 14 -1.97 3.61 -16.69
CA GLU A 14 -0.55 3.63 -17.06
C GLU A 14 0.31 3.70 -15.79
N GLU A 15 1.38 2.91 -15.63
CA GLU A 15 2.30 2.84 -14.46
C GLU A 15 1.86 3.62 -13.19
N PHE A 16 1.16 2.95 -12.26
CA PHE A 16 0.81 3.54 -10.95
C PHE A 16 1.73 3.06 -9.84
N ASP A 17 2.23 4.01 -9.06
CA ASP A 17 2.94 3.75 -7.82
C ASP A 17 1.97 3.85 -6.63
N PHE A 18 2.07 2.89 -5.71
CA PHE A 18 1.27 2.77 -4.50
C PHE A 18 2.17 2.78 -3.28
N PHE A 19 1.79 3.55 -2.27
CA PHE A 19 2.56 3.71 -1.03
C PHE A 19 1.76 3.31 0.20
N ARG A 20 2.39 2.57 1.11
CA ARG A 20 1.81 2.23 2.40
C ARG A 20 2.84 2.45 3.50
N CYS A 21 2.43 3.10 4.58
CA CYS A 21 3.28 3.29 5.75
C CYS A 21 2.76 2.46 6.92
N LEU A 22 3.67 1.78 7.62
CA LEU A 22 3.39 1.06 8.86
C LEU A 22 4.35 1.54 9.95
N SER A 23 3.89 1.51 11.20
CA SER A 23 4.79 1.68 12.35
C SER A 23 5.80 0.55 12.40
N PHE A 24 7.05 0.91 12.61
CA PHE A 24 8.14 -0.03 12.79
C PHE A 24 7.86 -0.93 14.00
N ASP A 25 8.03 -2.23 13.80
CA ASP A 25 7.96 -3.24 14.84
C ASP A 25 9.28 -4.03 14.82
N PRO A 26 9.97 -4.21 15.96
CA PRO A 26 11.19 -5.00 16.02
C PRO A 26 11.07 -6.42 15.44
N LYS A 27 9.86 -7.01 15.38
CA LYS A 27 9.62 -8.30 14.74
C LYS A 27 9.88 -8.32 13.22
N PHE A 28 10.03 -7.15 12.60
CA PHE A 28 10.38 -7.03 11.19
C PHE A 28 11.85 -7.37 10.93
N TYR A 29 12.71 -7.30 11.94
CA TYR A 29 14.08 -7.77 11.80
C TYR A 29 14.11 -9.28 11.47
N GLY A 30 15.03 -9.64 10.57
CA GLY A 30 15.13 -11.01 10.06
C GLY A 30 14.08 -11.37 9.00
N ARG A 31 13.14 -10.47 8.67
CA ARG A 31 12.20 -10.66 7.56
C ARG A 31 12.71 -10.05 6.26
N THR A 32 12.39 -10.71 5.16
CA THR A 32 12.61 -10.20 3.81
C THR A 32 11.59 -9.11 3.48
N VAL A 33 11.92 -8.23 2.52
CA VAL A 33 10.96 -7.20 2.04
C VAL A 33 9.68 -7.86 1.52
N SER A 34 9.78 -9.01 0.87
CA SER A 34 8.61 -9.72 0.33
C SER A 34 7.74 -10.36 1.41
N GLU A 35 8.33 -10.92 2.48
CA GLU A 35 7.55 -11.35 3.65
C GLU A 35 6.81 -10.16 4.30
N LEU A 36 7.47 -9.00 4.39
CA LEU A 36 6.87 -7.80 4.96
C LEU A 36 5.79 -7.22 4.05
N HIS A 37 5.99 -7.26 2.73
CA HIS A 37 5.03 -6.83 1.73
C HIS A 37 3.77 -7.70 1.79
N ALA A 38 3.92 -9.03 1.74
CA ALA A 38 2.82 -9.98 1.87
C ALA A 38 2.01 -9.78 3.17
N GLY A 39 2.68 -9.37 4.26
CA GLY A 39 2.04 -9.02 5.53
C GLY A 39 1.15 -7.76 5.51
N ASN A 40 1.14 -7.01 4.41
CA ASN A 40 0.21 -5.88 4.22
C ASN A 40 -1.20 -6.35 3.87
N LEU A 41 -1.35 -7.56 3.32
CA LEU A 41 -2.65 -8.18 3.07
C LEU A 41 -3.19 -8.79 4.37
N ARG A 42 -4.31 -8.28 4.86
CA ARG A 42 -4.87 -8.65 6.18
C ARG A 42 -6.33 -9.04 6.07
N ARG A 43 -6.81 -9.92 6.95
CA ARG A 43 -8.25 -10.24 7.04
C ARG A 43 -9.06 -8.97 7.31
N SER A 44 -10.11 -8.78 6.52
CA SER A 44 -11.02 -7.64 6.61
C SER A 44 -11.70 -7.56 7.97
N GLU A 45 -11.87 -8.67 8.68
CA GLU A 45 -12.40 -8.79 10.06
C GLU A 45 -11.67 -7.88 11.07
N SER A 46 -10.38 -7.65 10.85
CA SER A 46 -9.56 -6.74 11.67
C SER A 46 -9.61 -5.29 11.22
N SER A 47 -10.42 -5.00 10.21
CA SER A 47 -10.57 -3.69 9.57
C SER A 47 -12.00 -3.18 9.68
N ARG A 48 -12.15 -1.87 9.59
CA ARG A 48 -13.42 -1.14 9.45
C ARG A 48 -14.24 -1.50 8.20
N TYR A 49 -13.73 -2.37 7.32
CA TYR A 49 -14.39 -2.82 6.09
C TYR A 49 -14.85 -4.29 6.20
N ALA A 50 -14.72 -4.92 7.37
CA ALA A 50 -15.24 -6.26 7.65
C ALA A 50 -16.71 -6.42 7.23
N SER A 51 -17.51 -5.36 7.41
CA SER A 51 -18.93 -5.33 7.06
C SER A 51 -19.20 -5.17 5.57
N LEU A 52 -18.23 -4.68 4.79
CA LEU A 52 -18.34 -4.55 3.34
C LEU A 52 -18.02 -5.86 2.64
N LEU A 53 -17.02 -6.59 3.15
CA LEU A 53 -16.43 -7.76 2.50
C LEU A 53 -16.06 -8.81 3.57
N PRO A 54 -17.06 -9.50 4.13
CA PRO A 54 -16.83 -10.44 5.21
C PRO A 54 -16.00 -11.64 4.74
N GLY A 55 -14.87 -11.89 5.40
CA GLY A 55 -13.98 -13.02 5.11
C GLY A 55 -12.85 -12.73 4.12
N ASP A 56 -12.90 -11.62 3.39
CA ASP A 56 -11.88 -11.25 2.41
C ASP A 56 -10.60 -10.72 3.06
N ARG A 57 -9.48 -10.80 2.32
CA ARG A 57 -8.25 -10.09 2.68
C ARG A 57 -8.14 -8.78 1.93
N VAL A 58 -7.71 -7.73 2.63
CA VAL A 58 -7.60 -6.37 2.09
C VAL A 58 -6.28 -5.69 2.46
N SER A 59 -5.87 -4.70 1.67
CA SER A 59 -4.69 -3.88 1.92
C SER A 59 -4.92 -2.40 1.57
N TYR A 60 -4.45 -1.49 2.42
CA TYR A 60 -4.58 -0.04 2.24
C TYR A 60 -3.33 0.58 1.64
N TRP A 61 -3.50 1.43 0.64
CA TRP A 61 -2.42 2.11 -0.06
C TRP A 61 -2.81 3.55 -0.41
N SER A 62 -1.85 4.38 -0.80
CA SER A 62 -2.07 5.74 -1.27
C SER A 62 -1.29 6.02 -2.56
N ASP A 63 -1.73 6.99 -3.34
CA ASP A 63 -1.03 7.49 -4.54
C ASP A 63 0.25 8.28 -4.22
N ASP A 64 0.47 8.63 -2.96
CA ASP A 64 1.55 9.54 -2.55
C ASP A 64 2.17 9.12 -1.20
N PRO A 65 3.52 9.09 -1.09
CA PRO A 65 4.19 8.62 0.12
C PRO A 65 4.00 9.54 1.33
N LEU A 66 3.78 10.84 1.11
CA LEU A 66 3.52 11.79 2.17
C LEU A 66 2.07 11.63 2.68
N THR A 67 1.11 11.31 1.82
CA THR A 67 -0.25 10.93 2.20
C THR A 67 -0.24 9.65 3.04
N ALA A 68 0.43 8.58 2.56
CA ALA A 68 0.58 7.33 3.31
C ALA A 68 1.20 7.55 4.70
N THR A 69 2.22 8.41 4.78
CA THR A 69 2.87 8.79 6.03
C THR A 69 1.92 9.54 6.97
N ALA A 70 1.15 10.48 6.45
CA ALA A 70 0.22 11.27 7.25
C ALA A 70 -0.92 10.41 7.82
N GLU A 71 -1.46 9.49 7.02
CA GLU A 71 -2.45 8.48 7.47
C GLU A 71 -1.87 7.59 8.59
N ALA A 72 -0.65 7.07 8.43
CA ALA A 72 -0.02 6.23 9.45
C ALA A 72 0.23 6.99 10.77
N ARG A 73 0.62 8.27 10.69
CA ARG A 73 0.86 9.12 11.86
C ARG A 73 -0.41 9.47 12.63
N LYS A 74 -1.57 9.52 11.97
CA LYS A 74 -2.86 9.77 12.62
C LYS A 74 -3.14 8.73 13.71
N TYR A 75 -2.80 7.47 13.45
CA TYR A 75 -3.02 6.37 14.38
C TYR A 75 -1.82 6.08 15.29
N ASN A 76 -0.61 6.46 14.87
CA ASN A 76 0.63 6.13 15.58
C ASN A 76 1.59 7.33 15.67
N PRO A 77 1.21 8.40 16.40
CA PRO A 77 2.06 9.58 16.52
C PRO A 77 3.38 9.23 17.23
N GLY A 78 4.51 9.65 16.64
CA GLY A 78 5.84 9.52 17.24
C GLY A 78 6.56 8.19 17.04
N LEU A 79 5.94 7.20 16.38
CA LEU A 79 6.62 5.95 16.02
C LEU A 79 7.43 6.11 14.73
N ASP A 80 8.57 5.42 14.66
CA ASP A 80 9.31 5.25 13.40
C ASP A 80 8.42 4.51 12.39
N LEU A 81 8.52 4.87 11.11
CA LEU A 81 7.68 4.33 10.04
C LEU A 81 8.51 3.61 8.98
N ILE A 82 7.97 2.52 8.47
CA ILE A 82 8.42 1.86 7.25
C ILE A 82 7.46 2.23 6.12
N THR A 83 8.02 2.66 4.99
CA THR A 83 7.28 2.92 3.76
C THR A 83 7.50 1.78 2.79
N PHE A 84 6.41 1.15 2.37
CA PHE A 84 6.34 0.22 1.26
C PHE A 84 5.99 0.99 0.00
N HIS A 85 6.63 0.59 -1.10
CA HIS A 85 6.37 1.10 -2.44
C HIS A 85 6.09 -0.11 -3.34
N ALA A 86 4.89 -0.14 -3.89
CA ALA A 86 4.46 -1.15 -4.84
C ALA A 86 4.00 -0.46 -6.14
N TYR A 87 3.93 -1.20 -7.23
CA TYR A 87 3.45 -0.68 -8.50
C TYR A 87 2.60 -1.73 -9.23
N ASP A 88 1.74 -1.27 -10.14
CA ASP A 88 1.03 -2.15 -11.07
C ASP A 88 2.04 -2.75 -12.06
N ASP A 89 2.35 -4.04 -11.89
CA ASP A 89 3.41 -4.70 -12.66
C ASP A 89 3.02 -4.89 -14.13
N ALA A 90 1.73 -5.15 -14.40
CA ALA A 90 1.24 -5.41 -15.75
C ALA A 90 1.41 -4.19 -16.67
N SER A 91 1.32 -2.97 -16.12
CA SER A 91 1.53 -1.71 -16.85
C SER A 91 2.98 -1.21 -16.82
N SER A 92 3.90 -1.90 -16.16
CA SER A 92 5.31 -1.52 -16.11
C SER A 92 6.02 -1.70 -17.45
N THR A 93 6.97 -0.80 -17.73
CA THR A 93 7.92 -0.91 -18.84
C THR A 93 8.74 -2.21 -18.76
N PHE A 94 9.06 -2.66 -17.54
CA PHE A 94 9.83 -3.88 -17.27
C PHE A 94 9.09 -4.76 -16.25
N PRO A 95 8.02 -5.41 -16.68
CA PRO A 95 7.17 -6.23 -15.83
C PRO A 95 7.93 -7.46 -15.33
N THR A 96 7.71 -7.81 -14.07
CA THR A 96 8.39 -8.92 -13.39
C THR A 96 7.52 -10.17 -13.27
N SER A 97 6.20 -10.01 -13.46
CA SER A 97 5.18 -11.05 -13.46
C SER A 97 4.73 -11.37 -14.89
N ASP A 98 4.29 -12.61 -15.09
CA ASP A 98 3.61 -13.05 -16.31
C ASP A 98 2.13 -12.63 -16.35
N CYS A 99 1.58 -12.15 -15.23
CA CYS A 99 0.21 -11.64 -15.18
C CYS A 99 0.08 -10.34 -15.99
N ARG A 100 -0.73 -10.38 -17.05
CA ARG A 100 -1.00 -9.23 -17.94
C ARG A 100 -2.40 -8.67 -17.79
N GLU A 101 -3.15 -9.16 -16.80
CA GLU A 101 -4.48 -8.63 -16.54
C GLU A 101 -4.37 -7.19 -16.05
N PRO A 102 -5.13 -6.25 -16.63
CA PRO A 102 -5.12 -4.87 -16.16
C PRO A 102 -5.64 -4.81 -14.72
N LEU A 103 -5.17 -3.79 -13.99
CA LEU A 103 -5.75 -3.42 -12.71
C LEU A 103 -7.14 -2.80 -12.93
N ILE A 104 -8.17 -3.41 -12.35
CA ILE A 104 -9.56 -2.95 -12.38
C ILE A 104 -9.81 -2.10 -11.14
N VAL A 105 -9.68 -0.79 -11.30
CA VAL A 105 -9.92 0.19 -10.23
C VAL A 105 -11.31 0.77 -10.35
N VAL A 106 -12.14 0.64 -9.32
CA VAL A 106 -13.42 1.37 -9.23
C VAL A 106 -13.22 2.69 -8.49
N ASP A 107 -13.65 3.79 -9.11
CA ASP A 107 -13.56 5.13 -8.52
C ASP A 107 -14.66 5.34 -7.45
N GLY A 108 -14.31 5.23 -6.18
CA GLY A 108 -15.20 5.46 -5.05
C GLY A 108 -15.78 6.88 -4.97
N ARG A 109 -15.19 7.84 -5.68
CA ARG A 109 -15.59 9.27 -5.64
C ARG A 109 -16.82 9.57 -6.50
N GLU A 110 -17.02 8.83 -7.58
CA GLU A 110 -18.20 9.01 -8.45
C GLU A 110 -19.30 7.95 -8.21
N THR A 111 -19.02 6.90 -7.42
CA THR A 111 -19.98 5.82 -7.10
C THR A 111 -20.83 6.12 -5.86
N GLY A 112 -20.41 7.06 -5.01
CA GLY A 112 -20.97 7.27 -3.65
C GLY A 112 -20.40 6.31 -2.60
N PHE A 113 -19.43 5.45 -2.97
CA PHE A 113 -18.81 4.51 -2.04
C PHE A 113 -17.96 5.23 -0.98
N ALA A 114 -17.37 6.38 -1.31
CA ALA A 114 -16.65 7.21 -0.33
C ALA A 114 -17.52 7.57 0.88
N GLU A 115 -18.82 7.84 0.68
CA GLU A 115 -19.75 8.14 1.76
C GLU A 115 -20.03 6.91 2.64
N ILE A 116 -20.05 5.71 2.04
CA ILE A 116 -20.16 4.44 2.79
C ILE A 116 -18.92 4.25 3.68
N ILE A 117 -17.74 4.52 3.14
CA ILE A 117 -16.47 4.48 3.88
C ILE A 117 -16.53 5.44 5.09
N GLU A 118 -17.01 6.67 4.90
CA GLU A 118 -17.17 7.66 5.97
C GLU A 118 -18.17 7.22 7.04
N LYS A 119 -19.32 6.66 6.64
CA LYS A 119 -20.31 6.10 7.58
C LYS A 119 -19.69 5.00 8.45
N LEU A 120 -18.93 4.09 7.84
CA LEU A 120 -18.24 3.02 8.55
C LEU A 120 -17.16 3.57 9.49
N ASP A 121 -16.44 4.61 9.09
CA ASP A 121 -15.47 5.31 9.95
C ASP A 121 -16.14 5.91 11.19
N ALA A 122 -17.38 6.39 11.04
CA ALA A 122 -18.19 6.91 12.13
C ALA A 122 -18.85 5.81 12.99
N GLY A 123 -18.65 4.53 12.66
CA GLY A 123 -19.28 3.40 13.35
C GLY A 123 -20.77 3.21 13.01
N ALA A 124 -21.24 3.79 11.91
CA ALA A 124 -22.61 3.60 11.42
C ALA A 124 -22.73 2.34 10.55
N GLU A 125 -23.90 1.71 10.60
CA GLU A 125 -24.21 0.53 9.79
C GLU A 125 -24.64 0.90 8.36
N PRO A 126 -24.22 0.14 7.33
CA PRO A 126 -24.70 0.34 5.95
C PRO A 126 -26.21 0.13 5.84
N ASN A 127 -26.90 1.09 5.21
CA ASN A 127 -28.32 0.99 4.93
C ASN A 127 -28.60 0.10 3.68
N ALA A 128 -29.86 -0.08 3.30
CA ALA A 128 -30.23 -0.93 2.16
C ALA A 128 -29.66 -0.44 0.81
N GLN A 129 -29.56 0.88 0.61
CA GLN A 129 -28.95 1.46 -0.60
C GLN A 129 -27.43 1.27 -0.61
N ASP A 130 -26.79 1.44 0.56
CA ASP A 130 -25.36 1.19 0.73
C ASP A 130 -25.05 -0.26 0.38
N ARG A 131 -25.81 -1.22 0.92
CA ARG A 131 -25.68 -2.66 0.62
C ARG A 131 -25.88 -2.95 -0.87
N SER A 132 -26.91 -2.38 -1.49
CA SER A 132 -27.13 -2.53 -2.93
C SER A 132 -25.99 -1.93 -3.79
N LEU A 133 -25.31 -0.87 -3.33
CA LEU A 133 -24.11 -0.36 -4.00
C LEU A 133 -22.92 -1.31 -3.80
N ILE A 134 -22.70 -1.80 -2.59
CA ILE A 134 -21.64 -2.76 -2.27
C ILE A 134 -21.78 -4.03 -3.12
N ASP A 135 -22.99 -4.59 -3.20
CA ASP A 135 -23.27 -5.79 -3.99
C ASP A 135 -22.99 -5.56 -5.49
N ARG A 136 -23.37 -4.39 -6.03
CA ARG A 136 -23.08 -4.02 -7.42
C ARG A 136 -21.59 -3.86 -7.67
N ILE A 137 -20.85 -3.24 -6.75
CA ILE A 137 -19.40 -3.11 -6.84
C ILE A 137 -18.74 -4.49 -6.79
N GLY A 138 -19.16 -5.36 -5.86
CA GLY A 138 -18.64 -6.71 -5.73
C GLY A 138 -18.88 -7.56 -6.99
N ALA A 139 -20.03 -7.39 -7.65
CA ALA A 139 -20.36 -8.09 -8.90
C ALA A 139 -19.46 -7.72 -10.09
N GLU A 140 -18.75 -6.58 -10.02
CA GLU A 140 -17.77 -6.19 -11.04
C GLU A 140 -16.38 -6.80 -10.79
N GLU A 141 -16.20 -7.54 -9.70
CA GLU A 141 -14.94 -8.17 -9.28
C GLU A 141 -13.71 -7.23 -9.37
N PRO A 142 -13.77 -6.02 -8.79
CA PRO A 142 -12.68 -5.05 -8.84
C PRO A 142 -11.40 -5.60 -8.20
N ASP A 143 -10.26 -5.06 -8.63
CA ASP A 143 -8.96 -5.31 -8.00
C ASP A 143 -8.75 -4.36 -6.82
N CYS A 144 -9.20 -3.11 -6.94
CA CYS A 144 -9.18 -2.16 -5.84
C CYS A 144 -10.25 -1.06 -5.98
N MET A 145 -10.54 -0.43 -4.84
CA MET A 145 -11.38 0.75 -4.74
C MET A 145 -10.53 1.99 -4.47
N MET A 146 -10.69 3.04 -5.26
CA MET A 146 -10.03 4.32 -5.03
C MET A 146 -10.98 5.29 -4.30
N TYR A 147 -10.50 6.07 -3.34
CA TYR A 147 -11.29 7.10 -2.67
C TYR A 147 -10.41 8.30 -2.30
N GLU A 148 -11.00 9.47 -2.06
CA GLU A 148 -10.23 10.65 -1.69
C GLU A 148 -9.63 10.49 -0.28
N SER A 149 -8.39 10.94 -0.08
CA SER A 149 -7.77 10.95 1.24
C SER A 149 -8.38 12.03 2.12
N HIS A 150 -8.84 11.64 3.32
CA HIS A 150 -9.31 12.57 4.33
C HIS A 150 -8.18 13.40 4.96
N VAL A 151 -6.93 12.92 4.87
CA VAL A 151 -5.77 13.58 5.46
C VAL A 151 -5.14 14.59 4.50
N ARG A 152 -5.20 14.33 3.18
CA ARG A 152 -4.67 15.24 2.16
C ARG A 152 -5.63 15.40 0.98
N LYS A 153 -6.25 16.59 0.88
CA LYS A 153 -7.16 16.94 -0.22
C LYS A 153 -6.49 16.78 -1.59
N GLY A 154 -7.24 16.27 -2.56
CA GLY A 154 -6.76 16.04 -3.93
C GLY A 154 -5.80 14.85 -4.09
N ARG A 155 -5.61 14.04 -3.03
CA ARG A 155 -4.87 12.77 -3.07
C ARG A 155 -5.83 11.59 -2.93
N CYS A 156 -5.40 10.44 -3.41
CA CYS A 156 -6.22 9.24 -3.41
C CYS A 156 -5.64 8.15 -2.50
N ASN A 157 -6.54 7.44 -1.82
CA ASN A 157 -6.27 6.20 -1.13
C ASN A 157 -6.89 5.04 -1.93
N PHE A 158 -6.33 3.85 -1.77
CA PHE A 158 -6.75 2.63 -2.43
C PHE A 158 -6.97 1.53 -1.41
N LEU A 159 -8.11 0.87 -1.51
CA LEU A 159 -8.39 -0.39 -0.82
C LEU A 159 -8.26 -1.52 -1.83
N PHE A 160 -7.16 -2.25 -1.75
CA PHE A 160 -6.93 -3.44 -2.56
C PHE A 160 -7.62 -4.64 -1.97
N PHE A 161 -8.30 -5.40 -2.83
CA PHE A 161 -8.72 -6.76 -2.54
C PHE A 161 -7.58 -7.72 -2.81
N GLU A 162 -7.67 -8.92 -2.26
CA GLU A 162 -6.65 -9.96 -2.43
C GLU A 162 -6.21 -10.15 -3.87
N LYS A 163 -7.15 -10.36 -4.80
CA LYS A 163 -6.91 -10.48 -6.24
C LYS A 163 -6.09 -9.30 -6.80
N GLY A 164 -6.46 -8.08 -6.43
CA GLY A 164 -5.76 -6.89 -6.90
C GLY A 164 -4.39 -6.70 -6.25
N PHE A 165 -4.25 -7.06 -4.98
CA PHE A 165 -2.99 -7.00 -4.25
C PHE A 165 -1.95 -7.92 -4.88
N GLU A 166 -2.36 -9.11 -5.33
CA GLU A 166 -1.49 -10.09 -6.00
C GLU A 166 -1.00 -9.62 -7.37
N LYS A 167 -1.60 -8.58 -7.96
CA LYS A 167 -1.13 -7.93 -9.19
C LYS A 167 -0.03 -6.88 -8.93
N LEU A 168 0.19 -6.50 -7.68
CA LEU A 168 1.21 -5.52 -7.32
C LEU A 168 2.59 -6.18 -7.26
N SER A 169 3.61 -5.45 -7.72
CA SER A 169 5.01 -5.81 -7.51
C SER A 169 5.72 -4.82 -6.61
N GLU A 170 6.67 -5.32 -5.83
CA GLU A 170 7.51 -4.51 -4.96
C GLU A 170 8.53 -3.74 -5.77
N ALA A 171 8.59 -2.42 -5.60
CA ALA A 171 9.66 -1.66 -6.19
C ALA A 171 10.98 -2.05 -5.53
N PRO A 172 12.01 -2.47 -6.29
CA PRO A 172 13.36 -2.42 -5.76
C PRO A 172 13.63 -0.97 -5.37
N PRO A 173 14.43 -0.72 -4.33
CA PRO A 173 14.53 0.62 -3.76
C PRO A 173 15.14 1.57 -4.80
N ARG A 174 14.29 2.40 -5.45
CA ARG A 174 14.67 3.26 -6.58
C ARG A 174 15.79 4.22 -6.17
N ALA A 175 16.81 4.36 -7.02
CA ALA A 175 17.69 5.52 -6.95
C ALA A 175 16.85 6.76 -7.36
N PRO A 176 16.95 7.90 -6.66
CA PRO A 176 16.08 9.03 -6.94
C PRO A 176 16.33 9.55 -8.37
N GLY A 177 15.32 9.41 -9.22
CA GLY A 177 15.23 10.05 -10.52
C GLY A 177 15.11 11.57 -10.35
N ARG A 178 15.75 12.31 -11.27
CA ARG A 178 15.87 13.77 -11.23
C ARG A 178 14.49 14.45 -11.28
N GLY A 179 13.97 14.80 -10.11
CA GLY A 179 12.75 15.60 -9.95
C GLY A 179 12.61 16.19 -8.56
N ASP A 180 12.99 15.44 -7.53
CA ASP A 180 12.81 15.88 -6.15
C ASP A 180 14.08 16.53 -5.59
N ARG A 181 14.17 17.86 -5.74
CA ARG A 181 15.00 18.68 -4.85
C ARG A 181 14.36 18.72 -3.47
N GLN A 182 14.34 17.60 -2.76
CA GLN A 182 14.41 17.56 -1.31
C GLN A 182 14.84 16.16 -0.83
N THR A 183 16.12 16.09 -0.47
CA THR A 183 16.71 15.21 0.56
C THR A 183 17.08 13.76 0.24
N GLN A 184 18.08 13.58 -0.64
CA GLN A 184 18.96 12.39 -0.61
C GLN A 184 19.53 12.12 0.80
N GLY A 185 19.84 13.17 1.57
CA GLY A 185 20.34 13.06 2.94
C GLY A 185 19.33 12.60 3.99
N GLN A 186 18.01 12.62 3.73
CA GLN A 186 17.00 12.11 4.69
C GLN A 186 16.72 10.62 4.44
N GLN A 187 16.73 10.21 3.17
CA GLN A 187 16.50 8.82 2.76
C GLN A 187 17.68 7.90 3.12
N GLU A 188 18.94 8.35 2.97
CA GLU A 188 20.12 7.58 3.41
C GLU A 188 20.19 7.43 4.95
N ARG A 189 19.81 8.48 5.70
CA ARG A 189 19.75 8.43 7.16
C ARG A 189 18.68 7.46 7.67
N ASN A 190 17.55 7.34 6.97
CA ASN A 190 16.52 6.35 7.28
C ASN A 190 16.95 4.92 6.91
N ARG A 191 17.64 4.72 5.77
CA ARG A 191 18.22 3.41 5.40
C ARG A 191 19.25 2.92 6.41
N MET A 192 20.15 3.79 6.89
CA MET A 192 21.14 3.43 7.91
C MET A 192 20.53 3.20 9.30
N ARG A 193 19.47 3.94 9.67
CA ARG A 193 18.74 3.72 10.93
C ARG A 193 17.98 2.40 10.97
N MET A 194 17.40 1.97 9.85
CA MET A 194 16.58 0.74 9.77
C MET A 194 17.36 -0.53 9.36
N GLY A 195 18.68 -0.43 9.13
CA GLY A 195 19.58 -1.57 8.97
C GLY A 195 19.24 -2.54 7.82
N MET A 196 18.63 -2.07 6.73
CA MET A 196 18.41 -2.91 5.54
C MET A 196 19.74 -3.27 4.87
N ARG A 197 19.98 -4.57 4.62
CA ARG A 197 21.14 -5.06 3.85
C ARG A 197 20.70 -5.98 2.72
N LEU A 198 21.42 -5.90 1.61
CA LEU A 198 21.34 -6.87 0.53
C LEU A 198 22.03 -8.16 0.99
N LEU A 199 21.33 -9.30 0.94
CA LEU A 199 21.96 -10.61 1.11
C LEU A 199 22.36 -11.13 -0.27
N ALA A 200 23.64 -11.49 -0.43
CA ALA A 200 24.12 -12.14 -1.64
C ALA A 200 23.73 -13.62 -1.63
N HIS A 201 22.52 -13.92 -2.10
CA HIS A 201 22.08 -15.27 -2.49
C HIS A 201 21.60 -15.22 -3.95
N PRO A 202 21.44 -16.37 -4.65
CA PRO A 202 21.00 -16.38 -6.04
C PRO A 202 19.52 -15.97 -6.10
N GLY A 203 19.30 -14.66 -6.22
CA GLY A 203 18.03 -13.97 -6.02
C GLY A 203 18.29 -12.73 -5.17
N ILE A 204 18.05 -11.54 -5.72
CA ILE A 204 18.24 -10.27 -4.99
C ILE A 204 17.17 -10.21 -3.88
N VAL A 205 17.51 -10.69 -2.69
CA VAL A 205 16.64 -10.70 -1.51
C VAL A 205 17.12 -9.63 -0.53
N TRP A 206 16.25 -8.69 -0.22
CA TRP A 206 16.48 -7.64 0.78
C TRP A 206 15.95 -8.08 2.13
N GLN A 207 16.77 -8.02 3.19
CA GLN A 207 16.37 -8.34 4.56
C GLN A 207 16.56 -7.14 5.48
N MET A 208 15.63 -6.95 6.41
CA MET A 208 15.75 -5.93 7.46
C MET A 208 16.60 -6.49 8.61
N LEU A 209 17.73 -5.85 8.92
CA LEU A 209 18.61 -6.26 10.00
C LEU A 209 18.67 -5.19 11.10
N PRO A 210 18.89 -5.57 12.36
CA PRO A 210 19.06 -4.59 13.43
C PRO A 210 20.29 -3.71 13.16
N PRO A 211 20.25 -2.43 13.60
CA PRO A 211 21.42 -1.57 13.54
C PRO A 211 22.56 -2.19 14.36
N HIS A 212 23.78 -2.15 13.82
CA HIS A 212 24.98 -2.55 14.56
C HIS A 212 25.15 -1.59 15.73
N ARG A 213 25.07 -2.08 16.99
CA ARG A 213 25.52 -1.31 18.14
C ARG A 213 27.02 -1.08 17.99
N GLN A 214 27.42 0.13 17.59
CA GLN A 214 28.75 0.60 17.91
C GLN A 214 28.71 1.07 19.36
N ASP A 215 29.41 0.35 20.24
CA ASP A 215 29.73 0.91 21.55
C ASP A 215 30.52 2.21 21.37
N ARG A 216 30.39 3.13 22.33
CA ARG A 216 31.06 4.46 22.37
C ARG A 216 32.59 4.42 22.22
N HIS A 217 33.18 3.23 22.09
CA HIS A 217 34.61 2.99 21.93
C HIS A 217 35.00 2.29 20.60
N GLY A 218 34.10 2.21 19.61
CA GLY A 218 34.47 1.82 18.25
C GLY A 218 34.99 0.39 18.08
N ARG A 219 34.68 -0.53 19.00
CA ARG A 219 34.97 -1.95 18.82
C ARG A 219 33.69 -2.69 18.43
N ARG A 220 33.79 -3.52 17.38
CA ARG A 220 32.74 -4.48 17.01
C ARG A 220 32.67 -5.53 18.12
N ALA A 221 31.50 -5.72 18.71
CA ALA A 221 31.24 -6.89 19.54
C ALA A 221 31.10 -8.13 18.62
N PRO A 222 31.54 -9.32 19.08
CA PRO A 222 31.51 -10.56 18.29
C PRO A 222 30.08 -10.99 17.91
#